data_AF-A0A1J4XA42-F1
#
_entry.id   AF-A0A1J4XA42-F1
#
_cell.length_a   1.000
_cell.length_b   1.000
_cell.length_c   1.000
_cell.angle_alpha   90.00
_cell.angle_beta   90.00
_cell.angle_gamma   90.00
#
_symmetry.space_group_name_H-M   'P 1'
#
loop_
_entity.id
_entity.type
_entity.pdbx_description
1 polymer ?
#
loop_
_entity_poly.entity_id
_entity_poly.type
_entity_poly.pdbx_seq_one_letter_code
_entity_poly.pdbx_strand_id
1 'polypeptide(L)'
;MLFVSVSLPVLLSISLVSCQQWTQLVEPEKKNNAPNDLVKFQEQVVGFTSFNDFIGQVMVAGSTSEKMALVDSFITWAQSTTGIPYLEDTTRAFFLYRSGSTSTLSVAGDFNGWNLENHEFVRLTGTDLFYRMETFEPDARLDYKLVVNNSQWILDPLNPHTCSGGFGPNSELSMPFYLQPVEILSQAIPHGTMINQLFTDSSGVSRAVKVYLPPGYSTNTDSFPVAYFHDGSEWVTLGSAGNVLDYLIYNQLIQPIVAVFVDPTNRNQEYSYDQNFLNMFCDQLIPWVEAQYRITQSPATRATIGVSLGGLTSFYFCIQRPDLFGNCGAFSPAIWFGDIIQQYQNVPQIETTIYMDAGTYEPSIYNATASMRATLDSRGVPYTYLTWHEGHSWGAWRAHLDEALKLFFPAQSTGIIEE
;
A
#
# COMPACT_ATOMS: atom_id res chain seq x y z
N MET A 1 11.93 56.06 39.08
CA MET A 1 10.90 56.81 38.35
C MET A 1 10.05 55.79 37.61
N LEU A 2 8.99 55.31 38.26
CA LEU A 2 7.57 55.72 38.09
C LEU A 2 6.90 55.04 36.88
N PHE A 3 6.15 53.97 37.22
CA PHE A 3 4.91 53.36 36.67
C PHE A 3 4.65 53.45 35.15
N VAL A 4 4.19 52.40 34.46
CA VAL A 4 2.86 51.78 34.65
C VAL A 4 2.84 50.30 34.24
N SER A 5 2.27 49.49 35.12
CA SER A 5 1.83 48.11 34.94
C SER A 5 0.43 48.05 34.32
N VAL A 6 0.20 47.15 33.36
CA VAL A 6 -1.16 46.67 33.03
C VAL A 6 -1.18 45.16 33.15
N SER A 7 -1.96 44.70 34.11
CA SER A 7 -2.36 43.32 34.36
C SER A 7 -3.88 43.23 34.16
N LEU A 8 -4.38 42.22 33.46
CA LEU A 8 -5.41 41.30 33.95
C LEU A 8 -5.71 40.18 32.91
N PRO A 9 -6.26 39.03 33.36
CA PRO A 9 -6.28 37.74 32.66
C PRO A 9 -7.65 37.44 32.01
N VAL A 10 -7.68 36.47 31.10
CA VAL A 10 -8.93 35.85 30.62
C VAL A 10 -9.07 34.47 31.26
N LEU A 11 -10.02 34.38 32.20
CA LEU A 11 -10.60 33.15 32.73
C LEU A 11 -11.62 32.60 31.71
N LEU A 12 -11.49 31.34 31.31
CA LEU A 12 -12.57 30.58 30.67
C LEU A 12 -13.35 29.85 31.77
N SER A 13 -14.56 30.35 32.05
CA SER A 13 -15.54 29.69 32.92
C SER A 13 -16.41 28.73 32.09
N ILE A 14 -16.39 27.46 32.48
CA ILE A 14 -17.34 26.42 32.10
C ILE A 14 -18.69 26.73 32.75
N SER A 15 -19.76 26.80 31.96
CA SER A 15 -21.14 26.84 32.45
C SER A 15 -21.98 25.79 31.75
N LEU A 16 -22.35 24.77 32.53
CA LEU A 16 -23.46 23.86 32.30
C LEU A 16 -24.78 24.65 32.25
N VAL A 17 -25.62 24.41 31.24
CA VAL A 17 -27.05 24.73 31.31
C VAL A 17 -27.85 23.54 30.79
N SER A 18 -28.80 23.14 31.63
CA SER A 18 -29.65 21.96 31.57
C SER A 18 -30.87 22.13 30.67
N CYS A 19 -31.34 20.98 30.20
CA CYS A 19 -32.63 20.64 29.62
C CYS A 19 -33.85 21.25 30.34
N GLN A 20 -34.81 21.83 29.60
CA GLN A 20 -36.26 21.56 29.76
C GLN A 20 -37.14 22.23 28.69
N GLN A 21 -38.04 21.41 28.13
CA GLN A 21 -39.42 21.67 27.67
C GLN A 21 -39.69 22.59 26.48
N TRP A 22 -40.20 22.01 25.38
CA TRP A 22 -41.40 22.47 24.68
C TRP A 22 -42.17 21.25 24.09
N THR A 23 -43.41 21.06 24.56
CA THR A 23 -44.41 20.10 24.06
C THR A 23 -45.68 20.88 23.70
N GLN A 24 -46.12 20.84 22.44
CA GLN A 24 -47.51 21.04 21.98
C GLN A 24 -47.68 20.25 20.67
N LEU A 25 -48.38 19.11 20.69
CA LEU A 25 -49.83 18.92 20.48
C LEU A 25 -50.28 19.10 19.01
N VAL A 26 -50.40 17.98 18.29
CA VAL A 26 -51.40 17.76 17.24
C VAL A 26 -51.95 16.35 17.43
N GLU A 27 -53.26 16.24 17.70
CA GLU A 27 -54.01 14.98 17.85
C GLU A 27 -54.34 14.31 16.49
N PRO A 28 -54.62 13.00 16.46
CA PRO A 28 -54.92 12.26 15.23
C PRO A 28 -56.43 12.07 14.97
N GLU A 29 -56.86 12.20 13.71
CA GLU A 29 -58.20 11.78 13.27
C GLU A 29 -58.28 10.25 13.06
N LYS A 30 -59.37 9.65 13.56
CA LYS A 30 -59.79 8.25 13.37
C LYS A 30 -60.78 8.11 12.20
N LYS A 31 -60.65 7.00 11.44
CA LYS A 31 -61.71 6.11 10.86
C LYS A 31 -61.00 5.09 9.93
N ASN A 32 -60.93 3.78 10.18
CA ASN A 32 -61.91 2.68 10.34
C ASN A 32 -61.76 1.61 9.21
N ASN A 33 -61.38 0.40 9.64
CA ASN A 33 -61.75 -0.97 9.19
C ASN A 33 -61.30 -1.54 7.82
N ALA A 34 -60.43 -2.57 7.82
CA ALA A 34 -60.72 -4.02 7.66
C ALA A 34 -59.39 -4.86 7.61
N PRO A 35 -59.38 -6.21 7.60
CA PRO A 35 -58.87 -7.06 8.69
C PRO A 35 -57.51 -7.76 8.44
N ASN A 36 -56.87 -8.16 9.55
CA ASN A 36 -55.90 -9.25 9.75
C ASN A 36 -55.19 -9.85 8.52
N ASP A 37 -53.89 -9.56 8.39
CA ASP A 37 -52.82 -10.58 8.29
C ASP A 37 -51.44 -9.92 8.23
N LEU A 38 -51.13 -9.07 9.22
CA LEU A 38 -49.77 -8.64 9.51
C LEU A 38 -49.42 -9.14 10.90
N VAL A 39 -49.29 -10.47 11.00
CA VAL A 39 -48.56 -11.08 12.11
C VAL A 39 -47.13 -10.55 12.01
N LYS A 40 -46.78 -9.77 13.02
CA LYS A 40 -45.45 -9.29 13.35
C LYS A 40 -44.43 -10.43 13.18
N PHE A 41 -43.69 -10.45 12.08
CA PHE A 41 -42.30 -10.86 12.14
C PHE A 41 -41.56 -9.72 12.84
N GLN A 42 -41.55 -9.75 14.17
CA GLN A 42 -40.42 -9.16 14.87
C GLN A 42 -39.22 -9.95 14.38
N GLU A 43 -38.39 -9.34 13.53
CA GLU A 43 -37.06 -9.82 13.21
C GLU A 43 -36.36 -10.11 14.54
N GLN A 44 -36.32 -11.38 14.93
CA GLN A 44 -35.19 -11.85 15.71
C GLN A 44 -33.99 -11.50 14.82
N VAL A 45 -33.26 -10.46 15.19
CA VAL A 45 -31.90 -10.27 14.70
C VAL A 45 -31.20 -11.57 15.08
N VAL A 46 -31.04 -12.44 14.09
CA VAL A 46 -30.31 -13.67 14.24
C VAL A 46 -28.87 -13.23 14.49
N GLY A 47 -28.44 -13.31 15.75
CA GLY A 47 -27.06 -13.01 16.10
C GLY A 47 -26.18 -14.13 15.59
N PHE A 48 -25.14 -13.79 14.84
CA PHE A 48 -24.06 -14.71 14.49
C PHE A 48 -22.89 -14.47 15.43
N THR A 49 -22.27 -15.55 15.88
CA THR A 49 -21.07 -15.49 16.75
C THR A 49 -19.82 -16.03 16.06
N SER A 50 -20.00 -16.85 15.03
CA SER A 50 -18.94 -17.41 14.20
C SER A 50 -19.49 -17.89 12.85
N PHE A 51 -18.60 -18.20 11.90
CA PHE A 51 -19.00 -18.84 10.66
C PHE A 51 -19.62 -20.22 10.91
N ASN A 52 -19.13 -20.98 11.90
CA ASN A 52 -19.68 -22.29 12.25
C ASN A 52 -21.09 -22.19 12.86
N ASP A 53 -21.35 -21.18 13.68
CA ASP A 53 -22.69 -20.88 14.20
C ASP A 53 -23.66 -20.57 13.05
N PHE A 54 -23.25 -19.70 12.12
CA PHE A 54 -24.00 -19.44 10.89
C PHE A 54 -24.32 -20.72 10.10
N ILE A 55 -23.32 -21.56 9.84
CA ILE A 55 -23.52 -22.83 9.12
C ILE A 55 -24.50 -23.73 9.89
N GLY A 56 -24.37 -23.84 11.21
CA GLY A 56 -25.26 -24.61 12.06
C GLY A 56 -26.72 -24.19 11.92
N GLN A 57 -26.98 -22.88 11.91
CA GLN A 57 -28.31 -22.31 11.73
C GLN A 57 -28.89 -22.59 10.33
N VAL A 58 -28.07 -22.48 9.28
CA VAL A 58 -28.48 -22.83 7.90
C VAL A 58 -28.82 -24.32 7.78
N MET A 59 -28.10 -25.20 8.49
CA MET A 59 -28.32 -26.64 8.40
C MET A 59 -29.63 -27.11 9.06
N VAL A 60 -30.11 -26.39 10.09
CA VAL A 60 -31.37 -26.72 10.78
C VAL A 60 -32.60 -25.96 10.23
N ALA A 61 -32.40 -24.97 9.36
CA ALA A 61 -33.49 -24.24 8.72
C ALA A 61 -34.38 -25.19 7.88
N GLY A 62 -35.70 -25.02 8.01
CA GLY A 62 -36.71 -25.96 7.51
C GLY A 62 -37.02 -25.82 6.02
N SER A 63 -36.63 -24.72 5.39
CA SER A 63 -36.87 -24.46 3.97
C SER A 63 -35.69 -23.78 3.28
N THR A 64 -35.62 -23.92 1.95
CA THR A 64 -34.63 -23.19 1.13
C THR A 64 -34.74 -21.68 1.32
N SER A 65 -35.96 -21.13 1.42
CA SER A 65 -36.16 -19.69 1.61
C SER A 65 -35.58 -19.19 2.94
N GLU A 66 -35.76 -19.94 4.03
CA GLU A 66 -35.16 -19.60 5.33
C GLU A 66 -33.63 -19.66 5.27
N LYS A 67 -33.06 -20.68 4.60
CA LYS A 67 -31.61 -20.78 4.39
C LYS A 67 -31.06 -19.58 3.63
N MET A 68 -31.75 -19.14 2.58
CA MET A 68 -31.35 -17.97 1.79
C MET A 68 -31.40 -16.68 2.62
N ALA A 69 -32.44 -16.49 3.43
CA ALA A 69 -32.55 -15.35 4.34
C ALA A 69 -31.44 -15.33 5.41
N LEU A 70 -31.03 -16.50 5.92
CA LEU A 70 -29.90 -16.62 6.85
C LEU A 70 -28.58 -16.23 6.17
N VAL A 71 -28.36 -16.63 4.92
CA VAL A 71 -27.17 -16.20 4.16
C VAL A 71 -27.16 -14.68 3.98
N ASP A 72 -28.29 -14.09 3.57
CA ASP A 72 -28.40 -12.64 3.35
C ASP A 72 -28.10 -11.87 4.66
N SER A 73 -28.65 -12.38 5.77
CA SER A 73 -28.40 -11.83 7.10
C SER A 73 -26.94 -11.95 7.51
N PHE A 74 -26.30 -13.10 7.23
CA PHE A 74 -24.89 -13.33 7.56
C PHE A 74 -23.96 -12.42 6.78
N ILE A 75 -24.16 -12.29 5.45
CA ILE A 75 -23.34 -11.40 4.62
C ILE A 75 -23.46 -9.96 5.10
N THR A 76 -24.69 -9.50 5.38
CA THR A 76 -24.94 -8.15 5.91
C THR A 76 -24.24 -7.94 7.24
N TRP A 77 -24.34 -8.91 8.15
CA TRP A 77 -23.68 -8.87 9.46
C TRP A 77 -22.15 -8.87 9.33
N ALA A 78 -21.57 -9.72 8.47
CA ALA A 78 -20.14 -9.79 8.22
C ALA A 78 -19.59 -8.46 7.66
N GLN A 79 -20.28 -7.89 6.66
CA GLN A 79 -19.94 -6.57 6.11
C GLN A 79 -19.98 -5.45 7.17
N SER A 80 -20.88 -5.54 8.14
CA SER A 80 -21.00 -4.56 9.23
C SER A 80 -20.00 -4.74 10.39
N THR A 81 -19.29 -5.86 10.44
CA THR A 81 -18.39 -6.22 11.54
C THR A 81 -16.93 -6.21 11.11
N THR A 82 -16.45 -7.28 10.46
CA THR A 82 -15.05 -7.40 10.00
C THR A 82 -14.87 -7.04 8.53
N GLY A 83 -15.95 -6.92 7.76
CA GLY A 83 -15.90 -6.76 6.31
C GLY A 83 -15.92 -8.10 5.57
N ILE A 84 -15.64 -8.03 4.26
CA ILE A 84 -15.49 -9.20 3.37
C ILE A 84 -14.08 -9.13 2.76
N PRO A 85 -13.28 -10.21 2.79
CA PRO A 85 -13.55 -11.53 3.39
C PRO A 85 -13.89 -11.46 4.89
N TYR A 86 -14.79 -12.33 5.37
CA TYR A 86 -15.18 -12.36 6.79
C TYR A 86 -14.03 -12.91 7.63
N LEU A 87 -13.68 -12.25 8.74
CA LEU A 87 -12.49 -12.58 9.54
C LEU A 87 -12.90 -13.20 10.87
N GLU A 88 -12.21 -14.26 11.28
CA GLU A 88 -12.46 -14.98 12.53
C GLU A 88 -11.15 -15.32 13.25
N ASP A 89 -11.14 -15.21 14.58
CA ASP A 89 -10.01 -15.57 15.46
C ASP A 89 -8.65 -15.02 15.01
N THR A 90 -8.63 -13.80 14.47
CA THR A 90 -7.45 -13.05 13.97
C THR A 90 -6.69 -13.63 12.78
N THR A 91 -6.92 -14.89 12.41
CA THR A 91 -6.10 -15.59 11.41
C THR A 91 -6.91 -16.23 10.30
N ARG A 92 -8.21 -16.47 10.49
CA ARG A 92 -9.05 -17.16 9.50
C ARG A 92 -9.81 -16.13 8.68
N ALA A 93 -9.73 -16.25 7.37
CA ALA A 93 -10.49 -15.44 6.43
C ALA A 93 -11.43 -16.33 5.60
N PHE A 94 -12.69 -15.96 5.55
CA PHE A 94 -13.74 -16.63 4.80
C PHE A 94 -14.10 -15.80 3.58
N PHE A 95 -13.65 -16.25 2.41
CA PHE A 95 -14.08 -15.73 1.12
C PHE A 95 -15.48 -16.23 0.81
N LEU A 96 -16.37 -15.34 0.38
CA LEU A 96 -17.78 -15.62 0.15
C LEU A 96 -18.16 -15.23 -1.28
N TYR A 97 -19.03 -16.02 -1.91
CA TYR A 97 -19.57 -15.69 -3.22
C TYR A 97 -20.99 -16.23 -3.39
N ARG A 98 -21.84 -15.45 -4.05
CA ARG A 98 -23.25 -15.81 -4.30
C ARG A 98 -23.43 -16.18 -5.77
N SER A 99 -23.86 -17.41 -6.02
CA SER A 99 -24.24 -17.85 -7.37
C SER A 99 -25.30 -18.94 -7.37
N GLY A 100 -26.33 -18.73 -8.19
CA GLY A 100 -27.35 -19.76 -8.47
C GLY A 100 -26.85 -20.89 -9.38
N SER A 101 -25.70 -20.72 -10.06
CA SER A 101 -25.15 -21.71 -10.99
C SER A 101 -24.38 -22.84 -10.29
N THR A 102 -24.14 -23.95 -10.99
CA THR A 102 -23.20 -25.02 -10.57
C THR A 102 -21.77 -24.75 -11.04
N SER A 103 -21.38 -23.47 -11.13
CA SER A 103 -20.06 -23.06 -11.60
C SER A 103 -18.96 -23.57 -10.67
N THR A 104 -17.79 -23.90 -11.23
CA THR A 104 -16.58 -24.01 -10.42
C THR A 104 -16.17 -22.61 -9.98
N LEU A 105 -15.69 -22.50 -8.75
CA LEU A 105 -15.27 -21.24 -8.16
C LEU A 105 -14.01 -21.49 -7.34
N SER A 106 -12.98 -20.69 -7.59
CA SER A 106 -11.73 -20.70 -6.82
C SER A 106 -11.34 -19.29 -6.42
N VAL A 107 -10.50 -19.18 -5.39
CA VAL A 107 -9.81 -17.92 -5.04
C VAL A 107 -8.35 -18.03 -5.46
N ALA A 108 -7.83 -16.96 -6.06
CA ALA A 108 -6.41 -16.85 -6.40
C ALA A 108 -5.90 -15.49 -5.98
N GLY A 109 -4.68 -15.46 -5.44
CA GLY A 109 -4.07 -14.24 -4.95
C GLY A 109 -2.61 -14.47 -4.56
N ASP A 110 -2.05 -13.51 -3.84
CA ASP A 110 -0.66 -13.57 -3.39
C ASP A 110 -0.35 -14.88 -2.64
N PHE A 111 -1.27 -15.31 -1.78
CA PHE A 111 -1.08 -16.46 -0.90
C PHE A 111 -0.96 -17.83 -1.57
N ASN A 112 -1.36 -17.94 -2.82
CA ASN A 112 -1.26 -19.17 -3.59
C ASN A 112 -0.55 -18.98 -4.93
N GLY A 113 0.22 -17.90 -5.08
CA GLY A 113 0.94 -17.59 -6.32
C GLY A 113 0.00 -17.47 -7.51
N TRP A 114 -1.21 -16.96 -7.30
CA TRP A 114 -2.26 -16.82 -8.30
C TRP A 114 -2.68 -18.16 -8.96
N ASN A 115 -2.56 -19.27 -8.23
CA ASN A 115 -2.95 -20.62 -8.66
C ASN A 115 -4.36 -20.99 -8.17
N LEU A 116 -5.11 -21.76 -8.96
CA LEU A 116 -6.47 -22.19 -8.63
C LEU A 116 -6.54 -23.53 -7.87
N GLU A 117 -5.50 -24.35 -7.98
CA GLU A 117 -5.49 -25.74 -7.50
C GLU A 117 -5.60 -25.81 -5.98
N ASN A 118 -6.54 -26.62 -5.48
CA ASN A 118 -6.82 -26.82 -4.04
C ASN A 118 -7.39 -25.59 -3.32
N HIS A 119 -7.75 -24.53 -4.06
CA HIS A 119 -8.37 -23.29 -3.54
C HIS A 119 -9.82 -23.12 -4.03
N GLU A 120 -10.48 -24.23 -4.35
CA GLU A 120 -11.88 -24.27 -4.76
C GLU A 120 -12.81 -23.99 -3.57
N PHE A 121 -13.88 -23.25 -3.83
CA PHE A 121 -14.94 -22.98 -2.88
C PHE A 121 -15.84 -24.21 -2.72
N VAL A 122 -16.41 -24.33 -1.52
CA VAL A 122 -17.47 -25.30 -1.20
C VAL A 122 -18.81 -24.59 -1.28
N ARG A 123 -19.77 -25.19 -1.99
CA ARG A 123 -21.16 -24.72 -1.98
C ARG A 123 -21.85 -25.17 -0.69
N LEU A 124 -22.42 -24.22 0.03
CA LEU A 124 -23.25 -24.51 1.20
C LEU A 124 -24.58 -25.14 0.76
N THR A 125 -24.83 -26.36 1.22
CA THR A 125 -25.92 -27.21 0.73
C THR A 125 -27.30 -26.56 0.93
N GLY A 126 -28.08 -26.51 -0.16
CA GLY A 126 -29.41 -25.90 -0.15
C GLY A 126 -29.41 -24.37 -0.24
N THR A 127 -28.28 -23.75 -0.59
CA THR A 127 -28.13 -22.31 -0.80
C THR A 127 -27.42 -22.00 -2.12
N ASP A 128 -27.30 -20.73 -2.45
CA ASP A 128 -26.44 -20.19 -3.51
C ASP A 128 -25.09 -19.66 -2.97
N LEU A 129 -24.80 -19.86 -1.67
CA LEU A 129 -23.54 -19.44 -1.06
C LEU A 129 -22.44 -20.44 -1.37
N PHE A 130 -21.35 -19.92 -1.89
CA PHE A 130 -20.06 -20.58 -1.94
C PHE A 130 -19.16 -19.93 -0.90
N TYR A 131 -18.36 -20.73 -0.20
CA TYR A 131 -17.36 -20.21 0.72
C TYR A 131 -16.03 -20.96 0.60
N ARG A 132 -14.95 -20.27 0.95
CA ARG A 132 -13.62 -20.84 1.13
C ARG A 132 -12.98 -20.21 2.36
N MET A 133 -12.40 -21.03 3.22
CA MET A 133 -11.61 -20.58 4.36
C MET A 133 -10.13 -20.73 4.06
N GLU A 134 -9.36 -19.69 4.32
CA GLU A 134 -7.90 -19.70 4.33
C GLU A 134 -7.39 -19.14 5.67
N THR A 135 -6.14 -19.44 6.01
CA THR A 135 -5.48 -18.94 7.22
C THR A 135 -4.27 -18.09 6.86
N PHE A 136 -4.14 -16.94 7.51
CA PHE A 136 -3.10 -15.95 7.26
C PHE A 136 -2.53 -15.41 8.58
N GLU A 137 -1.34 -14.81 8.52
CA GLU A 137 -0.79 -14.07 9.64
C GLU A 137 -1.68 -12.86 10.01
N PRO A 138 -1.80 -12.50 11.30
CA PRO A 138 -2.75 -11.48 11.75
C PRO A 138 -2.56 -10.08 11.14
N ASP A 139 -1.35 -9.79 10.67
CA ASP A 139 -0.93 -8.53 10.06
C ASP A 139 -0.78 -8.63 8.53
N ALA A 140 -1.25 -9.72 7.91
CA ALA A 140 -1.14 -9.90 6.47
C ALA A 140 -2.04 -8.95 5.67
N ARG A 141 -1.54 -8.51 4.51
CA ARG A 141 -2.32 -7.79 3.50
C ARG A 141 -2.06 -8.33 2.10
N LEU A 142 -3.11 -8.74 1.40
CA LEU A 142 -3.01 -9.60 0.21
C LEU A 142 -3.95 -9.14 -0.90
N ASP A 143 -3.44 -9.18 -2.14
CA ASP A 143 -4.24 -9.06 -3.35
C ASP A 143 -4.87 -10.42 -3.69
N TYR A 144 -6.14 -10.40 -4.12
CA TYR A 144 -6.80 -11.59 -4.63
C TYR A 144 -7.88 -11.28 -5.68
N LYS A 145 -8.33 -12.34 -6.36
CA LYS A 145 -9.48 -12.39 -7.26
C LYS A 145 -10.27 -13.67 -7.06
N LEU A 146 -11.54 -13.61 -7.43
CA LEU A 146 -12.38 -14.80 -7.58
C LEU A 146 -12.31 -15.28 -9.04
N VAL A 147 -12.29 -16.59 -9.23
CA VAL A 147 -12.20 -17.20 -10.57
C VAL A 147 -13.39 -18.11 -10.80
N VAL A 148 -14.32 -17.65 -11.63
CA VAL A 148 -15.55 -18.37 -11.98
C VAL A 148 -15.32 -19.20 -13.23
N ASN A 149 -15.80 -20.45 -13.23
CA ASN A 149 -15.64 -21.41 -14.32
C ASN A 149 -14.17 -21.56 -14.77
N ASN A 150 -13.23 -21.49 -13.82
CA ASN A 150 -11.78 -21.62 -14.02
C ASN A 150 -11.16 -20.67 -15.07
N SER A 151 -11.86 -19.61 -15.46
CA SER A 151 -11.42 -18.74 -16.56
C SER A 151 -11.85 -17.27 -16.42
N GLN A 152 -12.92 -16.98 -15.69
CA GLN A 152 -13.43 -15.63 -15.51
C GLN A 152 -12.89 -15.05 -14.20
N TRP A 153 -11.86 -14.22 -14.32
CA TRP A 153 -11.22 -13.52 -13.21
C TRP A 153 -12.00 -12.25 -12.88
N ILE A 154 -12.57 -12.18 -11.68
CA ILE A 154 -13.37 -11.05 -11.23
C ILE A 154 -12.85 -10.53 -9.89
N LEU A 155 -13.07 -9.23 -9.65
CA LEU A 155 -13.01 -8.70 -8.30
C LEU A 155 -14.11 -9.35 -7.46
N ASP A 156 -13.86 -9.49 -6.16
CA ASP A 156 -14.87 -9.92 -5.22
C ASP A 156 -15.99 -8.88 -5.14
N PRO A 157 -17.21 -9.21 -5.61
CA PRO A 157 -18.31 -8.25 -5.65
C PRO A 157 -18.84 -7.87 -4.26
N LEU A 158 -18.47 -8.61 -3.22
CA LEU A 158 -18.88 -8.37 -1.84
C LEU A 158 -17.84 -7.55 -1.05
N ASN A 159 -16.62 -7.41 -1.58
CA ASN A 159 -15.54 -6.66 -0.96
C ASN A 159 -15.39 -5.27 -1.63
N PRO A 160 -15.64 -4.16 -0.92
CA PRO A 160 -15.45 -2.82 -1.47
C PRO A 160 -13.98 -2.40 -1.57
N HIS A 161 -13.07 -3.11 -0.90
CA HIS A 161 -11.65 -2.80 -0.87
C HIS A 161 -10.93 -3.40 -2.07
N THR A 162 -10.22 -2.53 -2.79
CA THR A 162 -9.45 -2.90 -3.97
C THR A 162 -8.10 -2.20 -3.95
N CYS A 163 -7.13 -2.82 -4.61
CA CYS A 163 -5.84 -2.22 -4.87
C CYS A 163 -5.56 -2.26 -6.37
N SER A 164 -5.14 -1.13 -6.92
CA SER A 164 -4.71 -1.04 -8.31
C SER A 164 -3.31 -1.65 -8.46
N GLY A 165 -3.15 -2.57 -9.42
CA GLY A 165 -1.85 -3.11 -9.82
C GLY A 165 -1.53 -2.83 -11.30
N GLY A 166 -0.32 -3.17 -11.72
CA GLY A 166 0.13 -2.99 -13.11
C GLY A 166 -0.65 -3.79 -14.16
N PHE A 167 -1.37 -4.84 -13.73
CA PHE A 167 -2.23 -5.67 -14.59
C PHE A 167 -3.73 -5.43 -14.36
N GLY A 168 -4.07 -4.28 -13.78
CA GLY A 168 -5.42 -3.92 -13.37
C GLY A 168 -5.67 -4.12 -11.88
N PRO A 169 -6.88 -3.80 -11.40
CA PRO A 169 -7.21 -3.87 -9.98
C PRO A 169 -7.36 -5.31 -9.49
N ASN A 170 -7.11 -5.50 -8.20
CA ASN A 170 -7.37 -6.70 -7.41
C ASN A 170 -8.23 -6.34 -6.19
N SER A 171 -8.93 -7.33 -5.64
CA SER A 171 -9.56 -7.17 -4.32
C SER A 171 -8.49 -7.24 -3.24
N GLU A 172 -8.67 -6.47 -2.17
CA GLU A 172 -7.70 -6.40 -1.08
C GLU A 172 -8.25 -7.09 0.17
N LEU A 173 -7.48 -8.03 0.72
CA LEU A 173 -7.66 -8.57 2.05
C LEU A 173 -6.69 -7.87 3.01
N SER A 174 -7.19 -7.33 4.12
CA SER A 174 -6.38 -6.86 5.25
C SER A 174 -6.77 -7.66 6.49
N MET A 175 -5.80 -8.36 7.08
CA MET A 175 -6.02 -9.07 8.35
C MET A 175 -6.10 -8.08 9.53
N PRO A 176 -6.68 -8.46 10.68
CA PRO A 176 -7.12 -7.49 11.69
C PRO A 176 -6.02 -6.62 12.31
N PHE A 177 -4.76 -7.04 12.25
CA PHE A 177 -3.61 -6.29 12.77
C PHE A 177 -2.81 -5.59 11.68
N TYR A 178 -3.20 -5.70 10.40
CA TYR A 178 -2.62 -4.89 9.35
C TYR A 178 -3.05 -3.43 9.55
N LEU A 179 -2.07 -2.53 9.64
CA LEU A 179 -2.30 -1.10 9.80
C LEU A 179 -2.23 -0.44 8.43
N GLN A 180 -3.36 0.12 7.99
CA GLN A 180 -3.40 0.88 6.75
C GLN A 180 -2.49 2.12 6.85
N PRO A 181 -1.57 2.35 5.89
CA PRO A 181 -0.62 3.45 5.96
C PRO A 181 -1.33 4.80 5.83
N VAL A 182 -1.23 5.63 6.85
CA VAL A 182 -1.90 6.93 6.93
C VAL A 182 -1.33 7.94 5.93
N GLU A 183 -0.06 7.78 5.56
CA GLU A 183 0.67 8.56 4.57
C GLU A 183 0.11 8.44 3.16
N ILE A 184 -0.56 7.32 2.83
CA ILE A 184 -1.21 7.14 1.52
C ILE A 184 -2.57 7.84 1.49
N LEU A 185 -3.24 7.95 2.64
CA LEU A 185 -4.61 8.43 2.76
C LEU A 185 -4.71 9.91 3.16
N SER A 186 -3.63 10.51 3.64
CA SER A 186 -3.62 11.88 4.16
C SER A 186 -3.78 12.92 3.05
N GLN A 187 -4.86 13.71 3.10
CA GLN A 187 -5.18 14.75 2.10
C GLN A 187 -5.16 16.18 2.66
N ALA A 188 -5.18 16.34 3.99
CA ALA A 188 -5.30 17.64 4.65
C ALA A 188 -3.91 18.18 5.08
N ILE A 189 -2.94 18.13 4.19
CA ILE A 189 -1.54 18.53 4.42
C ILE A 189 -1.03 19.42 3.28
N PRO A 190 0.03 20.22 3.47
CA PRO A 190 0.67 20.94 2.38
C PRO A 190 1.20 19.96 1.32
N HIS A 191 0.86 20.22 0.06
CA HIS A 191 1.25 19.37 -1.05
C HIS A 191 2.39 19.96 -1.85
N GLY A 192 3.33 19.09 -2.27
CA GLY A 192 4.37 19.41 -3.21
C GLY A 192 3.83 19.63 -4.62
N THR A 193 4.69 20.11 -5.51
CA THR A 193 4.36 20.32 -6.93
C THR A 193 4.87 19.14 -7.75
N MET A 194 4.01 18.49 -8.51
CA MET A 194 4.41 17.49 -9.51
C MET A 194 4.53 18.14 -10.90
N ILE A 195 5.72 18.12 -11.50
CA ILE A 195 6.01 18.67 -12.82
C ILE A 195 6.21 17.52 -13.81
N ASN A 196 5.37 17.46 -14.85
CA ASN A 196 5.56 16.50 -15.95
C ASN A 196 6.54 17.07 -16.98
N GLN A 197 7.52 16.26 -17.35
CA GLN A 197 8.55 16.58 -18.31
C GLN A 197 8.73 15.44 -19.33
N LEU A 198 9.36 15.76 -20.45
CA LEU A 198 9.82 14.80 -21.44
C LEU A 198 11.34 14.98 -21.58
N PHE A 199 12.09 13.95 -21.22
CA PHE A 199 13.54 13.91 -21.43
C PHE A 199 13.84 13.17 -22.72
N THR A 200 14.66 13.77 -23.60
CA THR A 200 15.15 13.14 -24.83
C THR A 200 16.66 13.01 -24.76
N ASP A 201 17.16 11.78 -24.87
CA ASP A 201 18.59 11.51 -24.84
C ASP A 201 19.28 11.83 -26.18
N SER A 202 20.61 11.74 -26.19
CA SER A 202 21.43 12.00 -27.38
C SER A 202 21.16 11.04 -28.55
N SER A 203 20.50 9.90 -28.31
CA SER A 203 20.08 8.95 -29.34
C SER A 203 18.71 9.28 -29.95
N GLY A 204 18.02 10.29 -29.42
CA GLY A 204 16.70 10.71 -29.85
C GLY A 204 15.56 9.94 -29.21
N VAL A 205 15.82 9.11 -28.20
CA VAL A 205 14.80 8.39 -27.45
C VAL A 205 14.24 9.30 -26.36
N SER A 206 12.91 9.44 -26.33
CA SER A 206 12.20 10.26 -25.36
C SER A 206 11.52 9.41 -24.30
N ARG A 207 11.61 9.82 -23.03
CA ARG A 207 10.96 9.18 -21.89
C ARG A 207 10.23 10.18 -21.00
N ALA A 208 9.13 9.74 -20.42
CA ALA A 208 8.38 10.54 -19.46
C ALA A 208 9.17 10.63 -18.14
N VAL A 209 9.28 11.85 -17.63
CA VAL A 209 9.88 12.13 -16.33
C VAL A 209 8.92 13.00 -15.54
N LYS A 210 8.65 12.66 -14.28
CA LYS A 210 7.91 13.52 -13.37
C LYS A 210 8.83 13.98 -12.26
N VAL A 211 8.82 15.27 -11.94
CA VAL A 211 9.65 15.85 -10.88
C VAL A 211 8.75 16.40 -9.80
N TYR A 212 8.82 15.80 -8.62
CA TYR A 212 8.19 16.29 -7.41
C TYR A 212 9.11 17.31 -6.74
N LEU A 213 8.54 18.47 -6.43
CA LEU A 213 9.16 19.52 -5.64
C LEU A 213 8.45 19.63 -4.29
N PRO A 214 9.19 19.61 -3.17
CA PRO A 214 8.57 19.58 -1.85
C PRO A 214 7.85 20.90 -1.54
N PRO A 215 6.88 20.91 -0.60
CA PRO A 215 6.30 22.13 -0.08
C PRO A 215 7.38 23.15 0.32
N GLY A 216 7.24 24.40 -0.11
CA GLY A 216 8.21 25.47 0.18
C GLY A 216 9.43 25.54 -0.75
N TYR A 217 9.54 24.66 -1.75
CA TYR A 217 10.66 24.67 -2.71
C TYR A 217 10.89 26.05 -3.36
N SER A 218 9.83 26.72 -3.84
CA SER A 218 9.94 28.01 -4.55
C SER A 218 10.43 29.17 -3.69
N THR A 219 10.24 29.09 -2.37
CA THR A 219 10.63 30.12 -1.41
C THR A 219 11.97 29.85 -0.73
N ASN A 220 12.50 28.62 -0.85
CA ASN A 220 13.80 28.24 -0.31
C ASN A 220 14.92 28.39 -1.37
N THR A 221 16.09 28.86 -0.93
CA THR A 221 17.31 29.00 -1.74
C THR A 221 18.25 27.78 -1.66
N ASP A 222 18.00 26.86 -0.74
CA ASP A 222 18.84 25.67 -0.53
C ASP A 222 18.78 24.69 -1.69
N SER A 223 19.79 23.81 -1.76
CA SER A 223 19.77 22.62 -2.62
C SER A 223 19.27 21.42 -1.83
N PHE A 224 18.43 20.61 -2.46
CA PHE A 224 17.72 19.51 -1.83
C PHE A 224 18.39 18.16 -2.15
N PRO A 225 18.38 17.19 -1.21
CA PRO A 225 18.63 15.78 -1.56
C PRO A 225 17.67 15.31 -2.65
N VAL A 226 18.04 14.24 -3.37
CA VAL A 226 17.26 13.75 -4.51
C VAL A 226 17.10 12.24 -4.51
N ALA A 227 15.88 11.77 -4.78
CA ALA A 227 15.58 10.37 -5.00
C ALA A 227 15.12 10.14 -6.45
N TYR A 228 15.76 9.19 -7.14
CA TYR A 228 15.41 8.77 -8.49
C TYR A 228 14.63 7.45 -8.44
N PHE A 229 13.38 7.48 -8.89
CA PHE A 229 12.47 6.34 -8.91
C PHE A 229 12.40 5.72 -10.31
N HIS A 230 12.71 4.44 -10.40
CA HIS A 230 12.43 3.59 -11.57
C HIS A 230 10.95 3.21 -11.58
N ASP A 231 10.35 3.06 -12.76
CA ASP A 231 8.89 2.87 -12.94
C ASP A 231 8.10 4.09 -12.44
N GLY A 232 8.63 5.28 -12.78
CA GLY A 232 8.25 6.53 -12.16
C GLY A 232 6.75 6.82 -12.16
N SER A 233 6.08 6.63 -13.29
CA SER A 233 4.64 6.85 -13.38
C SER A 233 3.85 5.94 -12.46
N GLU A 234 4.27 4.68 -12.30
CA GLU A 234 3.59 3.74 -11.41
C GLU A 234 3.81 4.08 -9.93
N TRP A 235 5.00 4.55 -9.54
CA TRP A 235 5.19 5.08 -8.18
C TRP A 235 4.27 6.25 -7.87
N VAL A 236 4.02 7.12 -8.85
CA VAL A 236 3.11 8.26 -8.68
C VAL A 236 1.66 7.80 -8.60
N THR A 237 1.21 6.90 -9.48
CA THR A 237 -0.22 6.57 -9.61
C THR A 237 -0.68 5.38 -8.77
N LEU A 238 0.17 4.36 -8.62
CA LEU A 238 -0.11 3.13 -7.87
C LEU A 238 0.56 3.18 -6.49
N GLY A 239 1.78 3.73 -6.45
CA GLY A 239 2.57 3.89 -5.24
C GLY A 239 2.18 5.07 -4.35
N SER A 240 1.33 5.99 -4.84
CA SER A 240 0.98 7.25 -4.16
C SER A 240 2.19 8.04 -3.63
N ALA A 241 3.35 7.92 -4.29
CA ALA A 241 4.64 8.38 -3.75
C ALA A 241 4.66 9.88 -3.44
N GLY A 242 3.97 10.71 -4.24
CA GLY A 242 3.83 12.14 -3.96
C GLY A 242 3.15 12.43 -2.62
N ASN A 243 2.10 11.68 -2.28
CA ASN A 243 1.36 11.85 -1.03
C ASN A 243 2.16 11.33 0.17
N VAL A 244 2.89 10.21 -0.02
CA VAL A 244 3.81 9.69 0.99
C VAL A 244 4.90 10.72 1.30
N LEU A 245 5.52 11.30 0.27
CA LEU A 245 6.52 12.36 0.44
C LEU A 245 5.95 13.58 1.17
N ASP A 246 4.77 14.06 0.77
CA ASP A 246 4.09 15.17 1.44
C ASP A 246 3.87 14.89 2.93
N TYR A 247 3.37 13.70 3.26
CA TYR A 247 3.11 13.30 4.64
C TYR A 247 4.38 13.25 5.48
N LEU A 248 5.43 12.60 4.96
CA LEU A 248 6.68 12.45 5.70
C LEU A 248 7.40 13.79 5.91
N ILE A 249 7.36 14.68 4.91
CA ILE A 249 7.95 16.02 4.99
C ILE A 249 7.15 16.89 5.97
N TYR A 250 5.82 16.89 5.86
CA TYR A 250 4.95 17.69 6.72
C TYR A 250 5.11 17.32 8.21
N ASN A 251 5.22 16.02 8.49
CA ASN A 251 5.42 15.51 9.85
C ASN A 251 6.88 15.52 10.31
N GLN A 252 7.81 16.07 9.51
CA GLN A 252 9.25 16.12 9.83
C GLN A 252 9.84 14.74 10.14
N LEU A 253 9.36 13.70 9.43
CA LEU A 253 9.92 12.35 9.48
C LEU A 253 11.10 12.21 8.51
N ILE A 254 11.10 13.01 7.45
CA ILE A 254 12.23 13.17 6.52
C ILE A 254 12.53 14.65 6.30
N GLN A 255 13.76 14.98 5.93
CA GLN A 255 14.07 16.31 5.38
C GLN A 255 13.40 16.50 4.01
N PRO A 256 13.07 17.72 3.58
CA PRO A 256 12.53 17.96 2.23
C PRO A 256 13.49 17.44 1.14
N ILE A 257 12.94 16.73 0.15
CA ILE A 257 13.70 16.20 -1.00
C ILE A 257 13.02 16.54 -2.32
N VAL A 258 13.80 16.54 -3.40
CA VAL A 258 13.27 16.43 -4.76
C VAL A 258 13.15 14.95 -5.12
N ALA A 259 12.03 14.54 -5.72
CA ALA A 259 11.90 13.17 -6.24
C ALA A 259 11.72 13.20 -7.76
N VAL A 260 12.47 12.36 -8.47
CA VAL A 260 12.49 12.27 -9.94
C VAL A 260 12.02 10.88 -10.34
N PHE A 261 10.83 10.82 -10.92
CA PHE A 261 10.16 9.61 -11.35
C PHE A 261 10.42 9.41 -12.84
N VAL A 262 11.16 8.36 -13.19
CA VAL A 262 11.61 8.10 -14.56
C VAL A 262 10.93 6.84 -15.10
N ASP A 263 10.26 6.97 -16.24
CA ASP A 263 9.70 5.81 -16.94
C ASP A 263 10.75 5.15 -17.87
N PRO A 264 10.78 3.81 -17.92
CA PRO A 264 11.51 3.11 -18.95
C PRO A 264 10.75 3.18 -20.27
N THR A 265 11.47 3.14 -21.39
CA THR A 265 10.88 2.99 -22.73
C THR A 265 10.71 1.52 -23.10
N ASN A 266 11.61 0.65 -22.62
CA ASN A 266 11.51 -0.79 -22.71
C ASN A 266 12.01 -1.39 -21.39
N ARG A 267 11.09 -1.51 -20.43
CA ARG A 267 11.39 -1.93 -19.04
C ARG A 267 12.23 -3.20 -18.96
N ASN A 268 11.83 -4.25 -19.69
CA ASN A 268 12.51 -5.54 -19.61
C ASN A 268 13.94 -5.46 -20.15
N GLN A 269 14.18 -4.69 -21.21
CA GLN A 269 15.52 -4.51 -21.76
C GLN A 269 16.36 -3.61 -20.84
N GLU A 270 15.87 -2.39 -20.58
CA GLU A 270 16.62 -1.35 -19.89
C GLU A 270 17.00 -1.75 -18.46
N TYR A 271 16.14 -2.50 -17.76
CA TYR A 271 16.39 -2.92 -16.38
C TYR A 271 17.16 -4.24 -16.25
N SER A 272 17.48 -4.88 -17.37
CA SER A 272 18.23 -6.14 -17.40
C SER A 272 19.73 -5.88 -17.62
N TYR A 273 20.35 -5.10 -16.72
CA TYR A 273 21.78 -4.75 -16.77
C TYR A 273 22.21 -4.00 -18.05
N ASP A 274 21.30 -3.22 -18.66
CA ASP A 274 21.61 -2.48 -19.89
C ASP A 274 22.56 -1.31 -19.60
N GLN A 275 23.80 -1.43 -20.06
CA GLN A 275 24.82 -0.39 -19.91
C GLN A 275 24.43 0.92 -20.62
N ASN A 276 23.70 0.85 -21.74
CA ASN A 276 23.27 2.05 -22.44
C ASN A 276 22.23 2.81 -21.60
N PHE A 277 21.32 2.09 -20.95
CA PHE A 277 20.37 2.69 -20.03
C PHE A 277 21.08 3.32 -18.83
N LEU A 278 22.03 2.61 -18.21
CA LEU A 278 22.84 3.14 -17.11
C LEU A 278 23.58 4.44 -17.51
N ASN A 279 24.29 4.43 -18.64
CA ASN A 279 25.05 5.58 -19.12
C ASN A 279 24.12 6.74 -19.49
N MET A 280 23.00 6.48 -20.18
CA MET A 280 22.01 7.50 -20.50
C MET A 280 21.47 8.14 -19.21
N PHE A 281 21.12 7.31 -18.22
CA PHE A 281 20.56 7.80 -16.97
C PHE A 281 21.58 8.65 -16.21
N CYS A 282 22.79 8.14 -16.05
CA CYS A 282 23.80 8.76 -15.20
C CYS A 282 24.51 9.93 -15.86
N ASP A 283 24.80 9.84 -17.16
CA ASP A 283 25.63 10.81 -17.86
C ASP A 283 24.82 11.83 -18.66
N GLN A 284 23.50 11.64 -18.80
CA GLN A 284 22.62 12.56 -19.52
C GLN A 284 21.41 13.01 -18.69
N LEU A 285 20.62 12.08 -18.14
CA LEU A 285 19.41 12.43 -17.40
C LEU A 285 19.73 13.17 -16.09
N ILE A 286 20.68 12.66 -15.29
CA ILE A 286 21.06 13.33 -14.03
C ILE A 286 21.56 14.77 -14.29
N PRO A 287 22.54 15.03 -15.18
CA PRO A 287 22.96 16.39 -15.51
C PRO A 287 21.82 17.28 -16.03
N TRP A 288 20.89 16.71 -16.81
CA TRP A 288 19.72 17.43 -17.30
C TRP A 288 18.78 17.87 -16.17
N VAL A 289 18.58 17.03 -15.13
CA VAL A 289 17.83 17.41 -13.92
C VAL A 289 18.58 18.47 -13.11
N GLU A 290 19.88 18.26 -12.87
CA GLU A 290 20.72 19.17 -12.07
C GLU A 290 20.80 20.59 -12.67
N ALA A 291 20.72 20.72 -13.98
CA ALA A 291 20.69 22.01 -14.66
C ALA A 291 19.39 22.81 -14.43
N GLN A 292 18.31 22.16 -14.01
CA GLN A 292 16.97 22.75 -13.90
C GLN A 292 16.47 22.89 -12.46
N TYR A 293 16.98 22.05 -11.55
CA TYR A 293 16.49 21.93 -10.19
C TYR A 293 17.61 22.11 -9.18
N ARG A 294 17.30 22.71 -8.03
CA ARG A 294 18.23 22.90 -6.91
C ARG A 294 18.39 21.58 -6.16
N ILE A 295 19.26 20.73 -6.65
CA ILE A 295 19.55 19.43 -6.03
C ILE A 295 21.02 19.30 -5.65
N THR A 296 21.29 18.59 -4.57
CA THR A 296 22.66 18.28 -4.13
C THR A 296 23.31 17.30 -5.10
N GLN A 297 24.61 17.46 -5.33
CA GLN A 297 25.36 16.59 -6.25
C GLN A 297 26.05 15.40 -5.55
N SER A 298 26.08 15.38 -4.22
CA SER A 298 26.76 14.35 -3.42
C SER A 298 26.07 12.99 -3.51
N PRO A 299 26.82 11.87 -3.62
CA PRO A 299 26.26 10.52 -3.58
C PRO A 299 25.49 10.24 -2.29
N ALA A 300 26.00 10.73 -1.15
CA ALA A 300 25.39 10.50 0.17
C ALA A 300 23.95 11.05 0.28
N THR A 301 23.59 12.00 -0.57
CA THR A 301 22.25 12.63 -0.60
C THR A 301 21.47 12.31 -1.88
N ARG A 302 21.91 11.29 -2.63
CA ARG A 302 21.25 10.80 -3.84
C ARG A 302 20.84 9.33 -3.67
N ALA A 303 19.57 9.03 -3.92
CA ALA A 303 19.04 7.67 -3.89
C ALA A 303 18.59 7.19 -5.27
N THR A 304 18.72 5.90 -5.53
CA THR A 304 18.01 5.18 -6.60
C THR A 304 17.04 4.19 -5.97
N ILE A 305 15.79 4.21 -6.41
CA ILE A 305 14.68 3.45 -5.82
C ILE A 305 13.90 2.72 -6.91
N GLY A 306 13.57 1.45 -6.69
CA GLY A 306 12.73 0.69 -7.61
C GLY A 306 12.14 -0.58 -7.01
N VAL A 307 11.11 -1.09 -7.69
CA VAL A 307 10.40 -2.34 -7.33
C VAL A 307 10.78 -3.46 -8.28
N SER A 308 10.83 -4.71 -7.81
CA SER A 308 11.02 -5.89 -8.69
C SER A 308 12.27 -5.75 -9.57
N LEU A 309 12.10 -5.76 -10.90
CA LEU A 309 13.20 -5.52 -11.84
C LEU A 309 13.82 -4.11 -11.69
N GLY A 310 13.05 -3.09 -11.31
CA GLY A 310 13.60 -1.77 -10.94
C GLY A 310 14.40 -1.79 -9.63
N GLY A 311 14.06 -2.69 -8.70
CA GLY A 311 14.86 -2.94 -7.50
C GLY A 311 16.21 -3.59 -7.85
N LEU A 312 16.22 -4.53 -8.79
CA LEU A 312 17.45 -5.06 -9.38
C LEU A 312 18.28 -3.96 -10.07
N THR A 313 17.65 -3.11 -10.87
CA THR A 313 18.30 -1.95 -11.50
C THR A 313 18.91 -1.01 -10.47
N SER A 314 18.24 -0.78 -9.35
CA SER A 314 18.76 0.06 -8.25
C SER A 314 20.04 -0.53 -7.66
N PHE A 315 20.05 -1.84 -7.40
CA PHE A 315 21.27 -2.54 -6.98
C PHE A 315 22.40 -2.39 -8.01
N TYR A 316 22.09 -2.59 -9.29
CA TYR A 316 23.04 -2.47 -10.39
C TYR A 316 23.62 -1.05 -10.49
N PHE A 317 22.79 -0.02 -10.39
CA PHE A 317 23.20 1.38 -10.45
C PHE A 317 24.18 1.71 -9.32
N CYS A 318 23.92 1.27 -8.10
CA CYS A 318 24.80 1.57 -6.96
C CYS A 318 26.19 0.92 -7.04
N ILE A 319 26.32 -0.27 -7.65
CA ILE A 319 27.66 -0.86 -7.84
C ILE A 319 28.41 -0.32 -9.04
N GLN A 320 27.70 0.05 -10.11
CA GLN A 320 28.34 0.56 -11.30
C GLN A 320 28.67 2.05 -11.18
N ARG A 321 27.85 2.81 -10.44
CA ARG A 321 27.97 4.25 -10.23
C ARG A 321 27.90 4.65 -8.76
N PRO A 322 28.77 4.10 -7.89
CA PRO A 322 28.85 4.52 -6.48
C PRO A 322 29.29 5.99 -6.33
N ASP A 323 29.91 6.56 -7.38
CA ASP A 323 30.24 7.98 -7.50
C ASP A 323 29.01 8.89 -7.64
N LEU A 324 27.83 8.32 -7.89
CA LEU A 324 26.57 9.05 -8.00
C LEU A 324 25.54 8.64 -6.95
N PHE A 325 25.48 7.36 -6.58
CA PHE A 325 24.42 6.84 -5.71
C PHE A 325 24.97 6.28 -4.39
N GLY A 326 24.75 7.03 -3.31
CA GLY A 326 25.06 6.59 -1.94
C GLY A 326 23.91 5.86 -1.25
N ASN A 327 22.71 5.83 -1.86
CA ASN A 327 21.54 5.18 -1.28
C ASN A 327 20.80 4.31 -2.32
N CYS A 328 20.44 3.08 -1.95
CA CYS A 328 19.77 2.10 -2.80
C CYS A 328 18.49 1.60 -2.14
N GLY A 329 17.31 1.97 -2.65
CA GLY A 329 16.03 1.41 -2.22
C GLY A 329 15.55 0.32 -3.17
N ALA A 330 15.58 -0.94 -2.72
CA ALA A 330 15.25 -2.09 -3.55
C ALA A 330 14.07 -2.88 -2.96
N PHE A 331 12.88 -2.64 -3.49
CA PHE A 331 11.64 -3.24 -3.00
C PHE A 331 11.33 -4.54 -3.77
N SER A 332 11.15 -5.66 -3.07
CA SER A 332 10.97 -6.99 -3.67
C SER A 332 11.89 -7.27 -4.88
N PRO A 333 13.22 -7.07 -4.77
CA PRO A 333 14.12 -6.99 -5.92
C PRO A 333 14.26 -8.31 -6.69
N ALA A 334 14.39 -8.22 -8.02
CA ALA A 334 14.53 -9.38 -8.90
C ALA A 334 15.93 -10.05 -8.89
N ILE A 335 16.44 -10.38 -7.69
CA ILE A 335 17.82 -10.83 -7.47
C ILE A 335 18.16 -12.14 -8.20
N TRP A 336 17.18 -13.00 -8.48
CA TRP A 336 17.40 -14.25 -9.23
C TRP A 336 17.77 -14.02 -10.70
N PHE A 337 17.55 -12.81 -11.21
CA PHE A 337 17.80 -12.48 -12.60
C PHE A 337 19.23 -11.95 -12.79
N GLY A 338 20.04 -12.67 -13.56
CA GLY A 338 21.45 -12.33 -13.80
C GLY A 338 22.35 -12.70 -12.62
N ASP A 339 23.39 -11.91 -12.38
CA ASP A 339 24.50 -12.24 -11.49
C ASP A 339 24.80 -11.14 -10.45
N ILE A 340 23.80 -10.32 -10.06
CA ILE A 340 23.99 -9.19 -9.15
C ILE A 340 24.72 -9.56 -7.85
N ILE A 341 24.41 -10.73 -7.27
CA ILE A 341 25.12 -11.26 -6.10
C ILE A 341 26.62 -11.40 -6.38
N GLN A 342 26.98 -12.02 -7.51
CA GLN A 342 28.37 -12.20 -7.91
C GLN A 342 29.04 -10.86 -8.23
N GLN A 343 28.32 -9.89 -8.82
CA GLN A 343 28.88 -8.56 -9.04
C GLN A 343 29.22 -7.87 -7.71
N TYR A 344 28.32 -7.91 -6.72
CA TYR A 344 28.58 -7.36 -5.38
C TYR A 344 29.76 -8.06 -4.66
N GLN A 345 29.98 -9.35 -4.92
CA GLN A 345 31.15 -10.08 -4.39
C GLN A 345 32.47 -9.56 -4.96
N ASN A 346 32.48 -9.03 -6.20
CA ASN A 346 33.68 -8.69 -6.94
C ASN A 346 33.98 -7.19 -7.06
N VAL A 347 33.03 -6.32 -6.71
CA VAL A 347 33.21 -4.85 -6.77
C VAL A 347 34.13 -4.37 -5.64
N PRO A 348 34.86 -3.25 -5.81
CA PRO A 348 35.52 -2.57 -4.69
C PRO A 348 34.54 -2.23 -3.56
N GLN A 349 35.07 -1.87 -2.38
CA GLN A 349 34.20 -1.39 -1.30
C GLN A 349 33.42 -0.15 -1.77
N ILE A 350 32.11 -0.16 -1.56
CA ILE A 350 31.21 0.95 -1.88
C ILE A 350 30.69 1.58 -0.58
N GLU A 351 30.51 2.90 -0.59
CA GLU A 351 29.89 3.65 0.50
C GLU A 351 28.41 3.89 0.19
N THR A 352 27.66 2.80 0.05
CA THR A 352 26.23 2.82 -0.23
C THR A 352 25.45 2.25 0.94
N THR A 353 24.40 2.96 1.37
CA THR A 353 23.39 2.44 2.30
C THR A 353 22.27 1.79 1.51
N ILE A 354 21.91 0.55 1.86
CA ILE A 354 20.90 -0.23 1.13
C ILE A 354 19.66 -0.42 2.00
N TYR A 355 18.49 -0.07 1.48
CA TYR A 355 17.21 -0.59 1.96
C TYR A 355 16.77 -1.70 1.02
N MET A 356 16.38 -2.84 1.58
CA MET A 356 15.71 -3.88 0.80
C MET A 356 14.62 -4.58 1.62
N ASP A 357 13.55 -4.96 0.95
CA ASP A 357 12.49 -5.77 1.55
C ASP A 357 11.97 -6.85 0.61
N ALA A 358 11.17 -7.75 1.17
CA ALA A 358 10.36 -8.69 0.42
C ALA A 358 9.17 -9.15 1.28
N GLY A 359 8.05 -9.42 0.63
CA GLY A 359 6.90 -10.08 1.21
C GLY A 359 7.10 -11.58 1.42
N THR A 360 6.48 -12.18 2.44
CA THR A 360 6.52 -13.64 2.65
C THR A 360 5.67 -14.42 1.64
N TYR A 361 4.71 -13.76 1.00
CA TYR A 361 3.84 -14.36 -0.03
C TYR A 361 4.40 -14.23 -1.45
N GLU A 362 5.71 -14.00 -1.56
CA GLU A 362 6.47 -14.03 -2.81
C GLU A 362 7.74 -14.90 -2.67
N PRO A 363 7.60 -16.22 -2.41
CA PRO A 363 8.67 -17.06 -1.85
C PRO A 363 9.96 -17.07 -2.68
N SER A 364 9.86 -17.06 -4.01
CA SER A 364 11.04 -17.00 -4.89
C SER A 364 11.83 -15.70 -4.70
N ILE A 365 11.12 -14.59 -4.51
CA ILE A 365 11.69 -13.25 -4.36
C ILE A 365 12.22 -13.08 -2.94
N TYR A 366 11.41 -13.45 -1.95
CA TYR A 366 11.81 -13.50 -0.54
C TYR A 366 13.13 -14.24 -0.33
N ASN A 367 13.24 -15.46 -0.85
CA ASN A 367 14.45 -16.27 -0.71
C ASN A 367 15.66 -15.64 -1.45
N ALA A 368 15.44 -15.08 -2.64
CA ALA A 368 16.50 -14.44 -3.41
C ALA A 368 17.01 -13.17 -2.71
N THR A 369 16.11 -12.29 -2.22
CA THR A 369 16.47 -11.09 -1.44
C THR A 369 17.19 -11.46 -0.15
N ALA A 370 16.71 -12.48 0.58
CA ALA A 370 17.37 -12.96 1.79
C ALA A 370 18.81 -13.45 1.51
N SER A 371 19.05 -14.10 0.35
CA SER A 371 20.38 -14.59 -0.03
C SER A 371 21.39 -13.46 -0.28
N MET A 372 20.93 -12.25 -0.63
CA MET A 372 21.79 -11.08 -0.84
C MET A 372 22.50 -10.64 0.44
N ARG A 373 21.87 -10.85 1.61
CA ARG A 373 22.38 -10.42 2.92
C ARG A 373 23.77 -10.95 3.22
N ALA A 374 24.00 -12.25 3.00
CA ALA A 374 25.30 -12.87 3.26
C ALA A 374 26.42 -12.22 2.41
N THR A 375 26.09 -11.80 1.19
CA THR A 375 27.02 -11.05 0.34
C THR A 375 27.27 -9.66 0.91
N LEU A 376 26.23 -8.90 1.25
CA LEU A 376 26.39 -7.56 1.84
C LEU A 376 27.17 -7.59 3.16
N ASP A 377 26.89 -8.56 4.05
CA ASP A 377 27.62 -8.80 5.30
C ASP A 377 29.11 -9.05 5.03
N SER A 378 29.43 -9.95 4.09
CA SER A 378 30.83 -10.27 3.74
C SER A 378 31.61 -9.11 3.13
N ARG A 379 30.90 -8.15 2.53
CA ARG A 379 31.46 -6.94 1.91
C ARG A 379 31.48 -5.75 2.87
N GLY A 380 30.86 -5.87 4.04
CA GLY A 380 30.73 -4.76 5.00
C GLY A 380 29.85 -3.61 4.49
N VAL A 381 28.90 -3.90 3.59
CA VAL A 381 27.98 -2.89 3.05
C VAL A 381 26.80 -2.73 4.02
N PRO A 382 26.53 -1.52 4.53
CA PRO A 382 25.42 -1.31 5.46
C PRO A 382 24.08 -1.48 4.76
N TYR A 383 23.17 -2.25 5.38
CA TYR A 383 21.82 -2.43 4.88
C TYR A 383 20.77 -2.55 5.98
N THR A 384 19.54 -2.18 5.61
CA THR A 384 18.31 -2.52 6.31
C THR A 384 17.58 -3.58 5.48
N TYR A 385 17.17 -4.67 6.12
CA TYR A 385 16.36 -5.73 5.52
C TYR A 385 15.08 -5.93 6.32
N LEU A 386 13.92 -5.72 5.68
CA LEU A 386 12.60 -5.93 6.28
C LEU A 386 11.84 -7.04 5.55
N THR A 387 10.83 -7.58 6.23
CA THR A 387 9.97 -8.64 5.71
C THR A 387 8.54 -8.36 6.12
N TRP A 388 7.61 -8.57 5.20
CA TRP A 388 6.21 -8.21 5.37
C TRP A 388 5.29 -9.39 5.06
N HIS A 389 4.18 -9.57 5.77
CA HIS A 389 3.20 -10.62 5.45
C HIS A 389 2.30 -10.20 4.27
N GLU A 390 2.94 -9.85 3.16
CA GLU A 390 2.30 -9.36 1.95
C GLU A 390 2.89 -10.03 0.70
N GLY A 391 2.28 -9.80 -0.46
CA GLY A 391 2.73 -10.33 -1.74
C GLY A 391 3.50 -9.34 -2.62
N HIS A 392 3.76 -9.75 -3.87
CA HIS A 392 4.46 -8.93 -4.87
C HIS A 392 3.53 -7.91 -5.52
N SER A 393 3.11 -6.90 -4.75
CA SER A 393 2.05 -5.96 -5.15
C SER A 393 2.40 -4.50 -4.88
N TRP A 394 1.76 -3.62 -5.65
CA TRP A 394 1.82 -2.18 -5.40
C TRP A 394 1.22 -1.78 -4.04
N GLY A 395 0.32 -2.59 -3.49
CA GLY A 395 -0.22 -2.42 -2.13
C GLY A 395 0.87 -2.52 -1.06
N ALA A 396 1.77 -3.49 -1.21
CA ALA A 396 2.91 -3.67 -0.32
C ALA A 396 3.97 -2.57 -0.53
N TRP A 397 4.40 -2.33 -1.77
CA TRP A 397 5.50 -1.37 -2.02
C TRP A 397 5.17 0.06 -1.60
N ARG A 398 3.91 0.49 -1.75
CA ARG A 398 3.48 1.81 -1.27
C ARG A 398 3.41 1.91 0.25
N ALA A 399 3.11 0.79 0.92
CA ALA A 399 2.93 0.77 2.36
C ALA A 399 4.25 0.94 3.12
N HIS A 400 5.37 0.56 2.49
CA HIS A 400 6.69 0.55 3.11
C HIS A 400 7.69 1.51 2.47
N LEU A 401 7.24 2.35 1.52
CA LEU A 401 8.10 3.33 0.86
C LEU A 401 8.75 4.29 1.87
N ASP A 402 8.03 4.59 2.94
CA ASP A 402 8.47 5.46 4.02
C ASP A 402 9.74 4.95 4.72
N GLU A 403 9.90 3.64 4.90
CA GLU A 403 11.07 3.03 5.53
C GLU A 403 12.37 3.40 4.81
N ALA A 404 12.39 3.25 3.48
CA ALA A 404 13.55 3.63 2.67
C ALA A 404 13.80 5.14 2.72
N LEU A 405 12.74 5.96 2.63
CA LEU A 405 12.87 7.41 2.65
C LEU A 405 13.39 7.94 3.99
N LYS A 406 12.91 7.38 5.11
CA LYS A 406 13.39 7.69 6.47
C LYS A 406 14.85 7.32 6.66
N LEU A 407 15.27 6.18 6.09
CA LEU A 407 16.66 5.74 6.15
C LEU A 407 17.60 6.69 5.38
N PHE A 408 17.22 7.10 4.16
CA PHE A 408 18.10 7.88 3.28
C PHE A 408 18.08 9.38 3.56
N PHE A 409 16.95 9.91 4.04
CA PHE A 409 16.73 11.34 4.19
C PHE A 409 16.19 11.69 5.58
N PRO A 410 16.86 11.26 6.67
CA PRO A 410 16.37 11.51 8.01
C PRO A 410 16.15 13.01 8.23
N ALA A 411 15.15 13.35 9.04
CA ALA A 411 14.91 14.73 9.42
C ALA A 411 16.18 15.33 10.04
N GLN A 412 16.55 16.54 9.62
CA GLN A 412 17.68 17.23 10.24
C GLN A 412 17.32 17.50 11.69
N SER A 413 18.18 17.07 12.63
CA SER A 413 18.01 17.44 14.03
C SER A 413 18.03 18.97 14.12
N THR A 414 16.90 19.58 14.46
CA THR A 414 16.90 20.96 14.92
C THR A 414 17.73 20.95 16.20
N GLY A 415 18.97 21.42 16.11
CA GLY A 415 19.81 21.60 17.28
C GLY A 415 19.11 22.60 18.20
N ILE A 416 18.35 22.10 19.17
CA ILE A 416 18.05 22.89 20.36
C ILE A 416 19.39 23.00 21.07
N ILE A 417 20.10 24.09 20.80
CA ILE A 417 21.11 24.60 21.72
C ILE A 417 20.28 25.06 22.92
N GLU A 418 20.21 24.22 23.95
CA GLU A 418 19.84 24.70 25.28
C GLU A 418 20.93 25.69 25.71
N GLU A 419 20.64 26.99 25.62
CA GLU A 419 21.37 28.04 26.35
C GLU A 419 20.85 28.19 27.78
#